data_AF-A0A965NRK1-F1
#
_entry.id   AF-A0A965NRK1-F1
#
_cell.length_a   1.000
_cell.length_b   1.000
_cell.length_c   1.000
_cell.angle_alpha   90.00
_cell.angle_beta   90.00
_cell.angle_gamma   90.00
#
_symmetry.space_group_name_H-M   'P 1'
#
loop_
_entity.id
_entity.type
_entity.pdbx_description
1 polymer ?
#
loop_
_entity_poly.entity_id
_entity_poly.type
_entity_poly.pdbx_seq_one_letter_code
_entity_poly.pdbx_strand_id
1 'polypeptide(L)'
;ADVIRFALYISIPIVNNYFWLYTATILVECVSLFWSPAKDASVPNLVPKEKLESANQVSLFAAYGTAPIAAGLFAILALFSSAIASAFPSFKGTSIDIALYINALSFAFSAWTIFHLHEIPKRHEASKKADSSVGKSLIEGYKAVSSSKIIRGLIVGMIGAFIAAGAVIGLARTFVGDLGGGDAGYGVLFGSVFTGLAIGIAFGPKIFAQFSRRRLFGASLTVAGSFLVLLAAIPNFTLAVFIVIILGAFSGVCWVTGFTMLGLEVHDDVRGRTFAFMQSIIRVTLVAVLAISPIIAAYIGEYRIKVRNTEVAYNGAAITLLFAGLFAILIGAVSYHQMKDRPNVSIWSDIANAIKGELGSITGAQTKGIFIAFEGGEGSGKSTQSKLLKKWLEEEGEEVLLSREPGGTEMGKDLRRILLDHSTGEISPRAEALLYAADRAHHVFSKIRPALDRGEVVITDRYFDSSIAYQGAGRVLVSGEVARISRWATESLFPTLTILIDQPAEIGLNRLKSKDRLEVEPIDFHERIRQEYLQLTLLDPERYLVVDGRQSIEEIHQEIIARVGEIPGLRRNIRDAQGNRLMKPIRRAATTARNTARKTVKKK
;
A
#
# COMPACT_ATOMS: atom_id res chain seq x y z
N ALA A 1 29.25 14.90 13.19
CA ALA A 1 29.16 14.56 11.74
C ALA A 1 29.22 15.83 10.89
N ASP A 2 28.26 16.75 11.03
CA ASP A 2 28.18 17.93 10.16
C ASP A 2 29.36 18.90 10.28
N VAL A 3 29.96 19.06 11.47
CA VAL A 3 31.22 19.82 11.63
C VAL A 3 32.36 19.25 10.76
N ILE A 4 32.45 17.92 10.67
CA ILE A 4 33.47 17.25 9.85
C ILE A 4 33.16 17.46 8.37
N ARG A 5 31.88 17.36 7.96
CA ARG A 5 31.48 17.62 6.57
C ARG A 5 31.75 19.06 6.16
N PHE A 6 31.48 20.03 7.04
CA PHE A 6 31.85 21.43 6.82
C PHE A 6 33.36 21.58 6.53
N ALA A 7 34.20 21.01 7.39
CA ALA A 7 35.66 21.06 7.24
C ALA A 7 36.14 20.36 5.95
N LEU A 8 35.51 19.24 5.56
CA LEU A 8 35.85 18.55 4.32
C LEU A 8 35.42 19.34 3.08
N TYR A 9 34.20 19.86 3.02
CA TYR A 9 33.73 20.63 1.86
C TYR A 9 34.48 21.96 1.68
N ILE A 10 34.82 22.66 2.76
CA ILE A 10 35.61 23.90 2.67
C ILE A 10 37.05 23.62 2.18
N SER A 11 37.59 22.45 2.49
CA SER A 11 38.95 22.07 2.10
C SER A 11 39.10 21.75 0.61
N ILE A 12 38.04 21.34 -0.09
CA ILE A 12 38.08 20.99 -1.53
C ILE A 12 38.57 22.18 -2.38
N PRO A 13 37.93 23.36 -2.35
CA PRO A 13 38.38 24.51 -3.14
C PRO A 13 39.70 25.10 -2.64
N ILE A 14 40.06 24.91 -1.36
CA ILE A 14 41.34 25.39 -0.80
C ILE A 14 42.53 24.59 -1.34
N VAL A 15 42.40 23.26 -1.36
CA VAL A 15 43.45 22.34 -1.81
C VAL A 15 43.50 22.27 -3.35
N ASN A 16 42.35 22.46 -4.00
CA ASN A 16 42.19 22.60 -5.45
C ASN A 16 42.95 21.55 -6.29
N ASN A 17 42.79 20.27 -5.94
CA ASN A 17 43.31 19.17 -6.76
C ASN A 17 42.33 17.99 -6.79
N TYR A 18 42.40 17.20 -7.87
CA TYR A 18 41.50 16.08 -8.09
C TYR A 18 41.65 14.99 -7.02
N PHE A 19 42.88 14.69 -6.59
CA PHE A 19 43.14 13.66 -5.57
C PHE A 19 42.40 13.94 -4.26
N TRP A 20 42.47 15.18 -3.79
CA TRP A 20 41.79 15.62 -2.58
C TRP A 20 40.29 15.75 -2.79
N LEU A 21 39.82 16.21 -3.96
CA LEU A 21 38.38 16.21 -4.27
C LEU A 21 37.77 14.81 -4.10
N TYR A 22 38.40 13.78 -4.68
CA TYR A 22 37.92 12.40 -4.52
C TYR A 22 38.06 11.90 -3.08
N THR A 23 39.20 12.17 -2.43
CA THR A 23 39.45 11.77 -1.03
C THR A 23 38.43 12.39 -0.08
N ALA A 24 38.22 13.71 -0.16
CA ALA A 24 37.25 14.43 0.64
C ALA A 24 35.82 13.93 0.38
N THR A 25 35.46 13.65 -0.88
CA THR A 25 34.14 13.09 -1.22
C THR A 25 33.93 11.73 -0.55
N ILE A 26 34.93 10.84 -0.57
CA ILE A 26 34.87 9.54 0.11
C ILE A 26 34.73 9.73 1.62
N LEU A 27 35.52 10.63 2.23
CA LEU A 27 35.46 10.90 3.66
C LEU A 27 34.11 11.49 4.08
N VAL A 28 33.55 12.40 3.28
CA VAL A 28 32.19 12.93 3.48
C VAL A 28 31.17 11.80 3.46
N GLU A 29 31.29 10.84 2.54
CA GLU A 29 30.40 9.69 2.48
C GLU A 29 30.60 8.69 3.63
N CYS A 30 31.81 8.56 4.17
CA CYS A 30 32.03 7.79 5.39
C CYS A 30 31.30 8.42 6.58
N VAL A 31 31.40 9.75 6.75
CA VAL A 31 30.66 10.50 7.79
C VAL A 31 29.14 10.44 7.55
N SER A 32 28.74 10.56 6.27
CA SER A 32 27.56 9.99 5.60
C SER A 32 26.80 8.93 6.40
N LEU A 33 27.46 7.78 6.43
CA LEU A 33 26.96 6.49 6.88
C LEU A 33 26.69 6.42 8.39
N PHE A 34 27.32 7.27 9.19
CA PHE A 34 27.03 7.33 10.63
C PHE A 34 25.80 8.19 10.93
N TRP A 35 25.67 9.31 10.23
CA TRP A 35 24.62 10.29 10.49
C TRP A 35 23.26 9.88 9.97
N SER A 36 23.16 9.44 8.71
CA SER A 36 21.86 9.22 8.06
C SER A 36 21.02 8.14 8.74
N PRO A 37 21.58 6.94 9.08
CA PRO A 37 20.81 5.93 9.82
C PRO A 37 20.41 6.39 11.22
N ALA A 38 21.26 7.15 11.91
CA ALA A 38 20.96 7.68 13.23
C ALA A 38 19.80 8.70 13.19
N LYS A 39 19.83 9.61 12.21
CA LYS A 39 18.75 10.58 11.95
C LYS A 39 17.45 9.87 11.59
N ASP A 40 17.47 8.90 10.69
CA ASP A 40 16.24 8.23 10.24
C ASP A 40 15.65 7.30 11.32
N ALA A 41 16.49 6.68 12.15
CA ALA A 41 16.04 5.88 13.28
C ALA A 41 15.44 6.70 14.43
N SER A 42 15.75 8.00 14.52
CA SER A 42 15.21 8.87 15.57
C SER A 42 13.80 9.38 15.25
N VAL A 43 13.47 9.63 13.97
CA VAL A 43 12.16 10.17 13.55
C VAL A 43 10.97 9.42 14.17
N PRO A 44 10.94 8.07 14.18
CA PRO A 44 9.80 7.35 14.74
C PRO A 44 9.65 7.42 16.26
N ASN A 45 10.70 7.87 16.96
CA ASN A 45 10.68 8.09 18.40
C ASN A 45 10.25 9.51 18.77
N LEU A 46 10.24 10.44 17.80
CA LEU A 46 9.89 11.84 18.01
C LEU A 46 8.41 12.14 17.79
N VAL A 47 7.68 11.26 17.09
CA VAL A 47 6.27 11.46 16.76
C VAL A 47 5.43 10.21 17.01
N PRO A 48 4.13 10.35 17.35
CA PRO A 48 3.18 9.24 17.41
C PRO A 48 3.09 8.46 16.08
N LYS A 49 2.69 7.18 16.14
CA LYS A 49 2.63 6.28 14.97
C LYS A 49 1.76 6.84 13.84
N GLU A 50 0.71 7.57 14.20
CA GLU A 50 -0.26 8.17 13.29
C GLU A 50 0.35 9.33 12.50
N LYS A 51 1.38 9.99 13.04
CA LYS A 51 2.08 11.13 12.42
C LYS A 51 3.40 10.74 11.75
N LEU A 52 3.81 9.47 11.80
CA LEU A 52 5.07 8.99 11.22
C LEU A 52 5.20 9.31 9.74
N GLU A 53 4.11 9.19 9.00
CA GLU A 53 4.11 9.47 7.57
C GLU A 53 4.39 10.96 7.31
N SER A 54 3.73 11.87 8.03
CA SER A 54 3.99 13.30 7.93
C SER A 54 5.40 13.68 8.37
N ALA A 55 5.93 13.05 9.42
CA ALA A 55 7.30 13.31 9.86
C ALA A 55 8.34 12.83 8.83
N ASN A 56 8.12 11.64 8.26
CA ASN A 56 8.96 11.12 7.17
C ASN A 56 8.83 11.99 5.91
N GLN A 57 7.64 12.49 5.56
CA GLN A 57 7.46 13.43 4.46
C GLN A 57 8.33 14.68 4.66
N VAL A 58 8.29 15.30 5.85
CA VAL A 58 9.09 16.50 6.13
C VAL A 58 10.60 16.18 6.05
N SER A 59 11.04 15.08 6.66
CA SER A 59 12.45 14.65 6.63
C SER A 59 12.94 14.36 5.20
N LEU A 60 12.14 13.65 4.40
CA LEU A 60 12.47 13.31 3.02
C LEU A 60 12.37 14.52 2.10
N PHE A 61 11.38 15.38 2.29
CA PHE A 61 11.23 16.62 1.52
C PHE A 61 12.39 17.58 1.79
N ALA A 62 12.86 17.69 3.03
CA ALA A 62 14.06 18.48 3.34
C ALA A 62 15.32 17.90 2.65
N ALA A 63 15.42 16.57 2.57
CA ALA A 63 16.57 15.90 1.97
C ALA A 63 16.60 15.96 0.42
N TYR A 64 15.44 15.78 -0.22
CA TYR A 64 15.36 15.64 -1.68
C TYR A 64 14.65 16.80 -2.37
N GLY A 65 13.69 17.45 -1.69
CA GLY A 65 12.92 18.58 -2.21
C GLY A 65 13.72 19.88 -2.33
N THR A 66 14.91 19.95 -1.74
CA THR A 66 15.87 21.05 -1.89
C THR A 66 16.68 20.94 -3.18
N ALA A 67 16.71 19.79 -3.84
CA ALA A 67 17.51 19.58 -5.07
C ALA A 67 17.10 20.49 -6.25
N PRO A 68 15.81 20.75 -6.54
CA PRO A 68 15.42 21.71 -7.57
C PRO A 68 15.85 23.15 -7.23
N ILE A 69 15.78 23.51 -5.94
CA ILE A 69 16.25 24.82 -5.46
C ILE A 69 17.76 24.93 -5.68
N ALA A 70 18.51 23.89 -5.31
CA ALA A 70 19.95 23.83 -5.52
C ALA A 70 20.32 23.88 -7.03
N ALA A 71 19.58 23.18 -7.88
CA ALA A 71 19.76 23.22 -9.33
C ALA A 71 19.50 24.63 -9.90
N GLY A 72 18.43 25.31 -9.46
CA GLY A 72 18.14 26.69 -9.83
C GLY A 72 19.21 27.67 -9.35
N LEU A 73 19.64 27.54 -8.09
CA LEU A 73 20.73 28.33 -7.52
C LEU A 73 22.04 28.13 -8.31
N PHE A 74 22.38 26.88 -8.64
CA PHE A 74 23.56 26.57 -9.45
C PHE A 74 23.46 27.15 -10.86
N ALA A 75 22.29 27.06 -11.51
CA ALA A 75 22.07 27.65 -12.83
C ALA A 75 22.25 29.18 -12.81
N ILE A 76 21.71 29.86 -11.79
CA ILE A 76 21.91 31.30 -11.57
C ILE A 76 23.40 31.59 -11.35
N LEU A 77 24.06 30.87 -10.44
CA LEU A 77 25.49 31.06 -10.16
C LEU A 77 26.36 30.85 -11.41
N ALA A 78 26.02 29.87 -12.26
CA ALA A 78 26.73 29.63 -13.51
C ALA A 78 26.57 30.81 -14.48
N LEU A 79 25.35 31.36 -14.61
CA LEU A 79 25.06 32.51 -15.49
C LEU A 79 25.78 33.79 -15.04
N PHE A 80 25.87 34.04 -13.74
CA PHE A 80 26.48 35.25 -13.19
C PHE A 80 27.95 35.08 -12.78
N SER A 81 28.56 33.92 -13.05
CA SER A 81 29.93 33.61 -12.64
C SER A 81 30.96 34.61 -13.18
N SER A 82 30.81 35.05 -14.43
CA SER A 82 31.67 36.06 -15.06
C SER A 82 31.51 37.44 -14.43
N ALA A 83 30.28 37.82 -14.07
CA ALA A 83 29.99 39.07 -13.38
C ALA A 83 30.58 39.09 -11.96
N ILE A 84 30.46 37.99 -11.22
CA ILE A 84 31.04 37.84 -9.86
C ILE A 84 32.57 37.89 -9.93
N ALA A 85 33.18 37.19 -10.88
CA ALA A 85 34.63 37.23 -11.09
C ALA A 85 35.14 38.64 -11.45
N SER A 86 34.34 39.43 -12.19
CA SER A 86 34.67 40.82 -12.52
C SER A 86 34.53 41.78 -11.34
N ALA A 87 33.57 41.53 -10.44
CA ALA A 87 33.32 42.36 -9.26
C ALA A 87 34.32 42.10 -8.12
N PHE A 88 34.85 40.87 -8.03
CA PHE A 88 35.82 40.46 -7.01
C PHE A 88 37.10 39.87 -7.64
N PRO A 89 38.02 40.70 -8.17
CA PRO A 89 39.21 40.21 -8.88
C PRO A 89 40.16 39.35 -8.01
N SER A 90 40.08 39.47 -6.69
CA SER A 90 40.83 38.63 -5.73
C SER A 90 40.27 37.22 -5.57
N PHE A 91 39.04 36.97 -6.03
CA PHE A 91 38.36 35.68 -5.94
C PHE A 91 38.60 34.87 -7.22
N LYS A 92 39.60 33.99 -7.20
CA LYS A 92 39.93 33.08 -8.32
C LYS A 92 39.01 31.85 -8.45
N GLY A 93 37.92 31.81 -7.68
CA GLY A 93 37.03 30.64 -7.62
C GLY A 93 36.08 30.57 -8.81
N THR A 94 35.91 29.36 -9.33
CA THR A 94 34.89 29.01 -10.32
C THR A 94 33.49 29.00 -9.69
N SER A 95 32.43 28.92 -10.49
CA SER A 95 31.05 28.71 -10.00
C SER A 95 30.92 27.45 -9.13
N ILE A 96 31.76 26.45 -9.39
CA ILE A 96 31.84 25.21 -8.59
C ILE A 96 32.39 25.49 -7.20
N ASP A 97 33.42 26.33 -7.07
CA ASP A 97 34.03 26.67 -5.78
C ASP A 97 33.04 27.42 -4.88
N ILE A 98 32.28 28.36 -5.46
CA ILE A 98 31.22 29.08 -4.75
C ILE A 98 30.15 28.10 -4.26
N ALA A 99 29.72 27.16 -5.10
CA ALA A 99 28.75 26.13 -4.72
C ALA A 99 29.26 25.25 -3.57
N LEU A 100 30.55 24.87 -3.58
CA LEU A 100 31.18 24.09 -2.51
C LEU A 100 31.22 24.86 -1.18
N TYR A 101 31.53 26.16 -1.19
CA TYR A 101 31.49 27.00 0.01
C TYR A 101 30.07 27.15 0.58
N ILE A 102 29.08 27.40 -0.27
CA ILE A 102 27.66 27.44 0.15
C ILE A 102 27.26 26.10 0.78
N ASN A 103 27.64 24.98 0.16
CA ASN A 103 27.35 23.65 0.69
C ASN A 103 28.01 23.44 2.07
N ALA A 104 29.27 23.84 2.23
CA ALA A 104 29.97 23.78 3.51
C ALA A 104 29.21 24.59 4.58
N LEU A 105 28.84 25.83 4.29
CA LEU A 105 28.09 26.67 5.24
C LEU A 105 26.75 26.03 5.65
N SER A 106 26.10 25.30 4.75
CA SER A 106 24.86 24.58 5.09
C SER A 106 25.09 23.50 6.17
N PHE A 107 26.24 22.80 6.13
CA PHE A 107 26.63 21.84 7.18
C PHE A 107 27.00 22.53 8.49
N ALA A 108 27.66 23.69 8.44
CA ALA A 108 27.92 24.48 9.65
C ALA A 108 26.62 24.94 10.32
N PHE A 109 25.66 25.44 9.52
CA PHE A 109 24.34 25.80 10.00
C PHE A 109 23.60 24.60 10.60
N SER A 110 23.59 23.45 9.92
CA SER A 110 23.01 22.20 10.44
C SER A 110 23.62 21.80 11.79
N ALA A 111 24.95 21.81 11.90
CA ALA A 111 25.65 21.52 13.15
C ALA A 111 25.24 22.47 14.28
N TRP A 112 25.15 23.77 13.98
CA TRP A 112 24.70 24.78 14.93
C TRP A 112 23.24 24.56 15.38
N THR A 113 22.33 24.28 14.45
CA THR A 113 20.92 24.00 14.77
C THR A 113 20.78 22.75 15.63
N ILE A 114 21.49 21.67 15.29
CA ILE A 114 21.43 20.41 16.03
C ILE A 114 21.99 20.58 17.44
N PHE A 115 23.08 21.34 17.60
CA PHE A 115 23.69 21.60 18.90
C PHE A 115 22.74 22.32 19.88
N HIS A 116 21.81 23.14 19.37
CA HIS A 116 20.87 23.91 20.19
C HIS A 116 19.55 23.16 20.48
N LEU A 117 19.37 21.93 19.99
CA LEU A 117 18.18 21.11 20.29
C LEU A 117 18.25 20.54 21.72
N HIS A 118 17.48 21.12 22.65
CA HIS A 118 17.45 20.72 24.06
C HIS A 118 16.38 19.65 24.40
N GLU A 119 15.45 19.35 23.49
CA GLU A 119 14.24 18.55 23.77
C GLU A 119 14.17 17.20 23.01
N ILE A 120 15.25 16.42 22.92
CA ILE A 120 15.13 15.03 22.46
C ILE A 120 14.73 14.16 23.67
N PRO A 121 13.53 13.55 23.70
CA PRO A 121 13.11 12.74 24.84
C PRO A 121 14.11 11.62 25.11
N LYS A 122 14.69 11.58 26.31
CA LYS A 122 15.49 10.43 26.77
C LYS A 122 14.56 9.24 26.96
N ARG A 123 14.62 8.22 26.10
CA ARG A 123 13.89 6.96 26.33
C ARG A 123 14.64 6.09 27.33
N HIS A 124 13.88 5.39 28.17
CA HIS A 124 14.36 4.39 29.12
C HIS A 124 15.41 3.48 28.47
N GLU A 125 16.56 3.36 29.11
CA GLU A 125 17.64 2.44 28.72
C GLU A 125 17.08 1.02 28.62
N ALA A 126 16.72 0.58 27.40
CA ALA A 126 16.68 -0.84 27.11
C ALA A 126 18.10 -1.36 27.37
N SER A 127 18.20 -2.36 28.24
CA SER A 127 19.44 -2.81 28.87
C SER A 127 20.64 -2.83 27.92
N LYS A 128 21.79 -2.36 28.45
CA LYS A 128 23.12 -2.50 27.86
C LYS A 128 23.39 -3.96 27.50
N LYS A 129 22.94 -4.43 26.33
CA LYS A 129 23.46 -5.63 25.69
C LYS A 129 24.45 -5.22 24.61
N ALA A 130 25.70 -5.17 25.09
CA ALA A 130 26.99 -5.41 24.46
C ALA A 130 27.18 -5.04 22.97
N ASP A 131 28.26 -4.28 22.75
CA ASP A 131 29.02 -4.12 21.50
C ASP A 131 28.76 -5.24 20.48
N SER A 132 27.82 -4.99 19.58
CA SER A 132 27.70 -5.80 18.37
C SER A 132 28.67 -5.20 17.35
N SER A 133 29.61 -6.01 16.88
CA SER A 133 30.48 -5.63 15.76
C SER A 133 29.62 -5.22 14.57
N VAL A 134 30.10 -4.29 13.74
CA VAL A 134 29.37 -3.78 12.55
C VAL A 134 28.82 -4.93 11.68
N GLY A 135 29.61 -6.00 11.50
CA GLY A 135 29.17 -7.19 10.78
C GLY A 135 28.01 -7.93 11.44
N LYS A 136 28.04 -8.08 12.77
CA LYS A 136 26.93 -8.68 13.52
C LYS A 136 25.68 -7.81 13.45
N SER A 137 25.82 -6.48 13.52
CA SER A 137 24.69 -5.55 13.39
C SER A 137 24.04 -5.63 12.00
N LEU A 138 24.83 -5.78 10.93
CA LEU A 138 24.32 -5.99 9.57
C LEU A 138 23.58 -7.31 9.43
N ILE A 139 24.11 -8.40 10.01
CA ILE A 139 23.46 -9.72 10.00
C ILE A 139 22.14 -9.69 10.79
N GLU A 140 22.10 -9.02 11.94
CA GLU A 140 20.88 -8.84 12.72
C GLU A 140 19.85 -7.99 11.96
N GLY A 141 20.28 -6.91 11.31
CA GLY A 141 19.43 -6.11 10.43
C GLY A 141 18.83 -6.95 9.31
N TYR A 142 19.64 -7.77 8.64
CA TYR A 142 19.17 -8.70 7.60
C TYR A 142 18.20 -9.75 8.14
N LYS A 143 18.49 -10.36 9.30
CA LYS A 143 17.61 -11.37 9.92
C LYS A 143 16.26 -10.78 10.29
N ALA A 144 16.24 -9.61 10.93
CA ALA A 144 15.01 -8.89 11.27
C ALA A 144 14.14 -8.65 10.04
N VAL A 145 14.81 -8.25 8.95
CA VAL A 145 14.22 -7.99 7.63
C VAL A 145 13.67 -9.25 6.95
N SER A 146 14.38 -10.37 7.02
CA SER A 146 14.07 -11.58 6.24
C SER A 146 12.86 -12.38 6.77
N SER A 147 12.42 -12.03 7.99
CA SER A 147 11.41 -12.76 8.76
C SER A 147 9.97 -12.58 8.23
N SER A 148 9.65 -11.42 7.64
CA SER A 148 8.30 -11.09 7.18
C SER A 148 8.21 -11.06 5.65
N LYS A 149 7.14 -11.65 5.10
CA LYS A 149 6.84 -11.60 3.66
C LYS A 149 6.71 -10.16 3.17
N ILE A 150 6.15 -9.26 4.00
CA ILE A 150 5.95 -7.85 3.66
C ILE A 150 7.29 -7.12 3.59
N ILE A 151 8.16 -7.30 4.59
CA ILE A 151 9.47 -6.65 4.62
C ILE A 151 10.35 -7.14 3.46
N ARG A 152 10.27 -8.44 3.11
CA ARG A 152 10.97 -9.00 1.95
C ARG A 152 10.49 -8.35 0.64
N GLY A 153 9.18 -8.26 0.44
CA GLY A 153 8.60 -7.60 -0.74
C GLY A 153 8.97 -6.12 -0.82
N LEU A 154 9.04 -5.45 0.32
CA LEU A 154 9.46 -4.05 0.43
C LEU A 154 10.91 -3.87 0.00
N ILE A 155 11.81 -4.75 0.46
CA ILE A 155 13.24 -4.64 0.16
C ILE A 155 13.56 -4.96 -1.28
N VAL A 156 12.99 -6.04 -1.80
CA VAL A 156 13.13 -6.37 -3.22
C VAL A 156 12.65 -5.19 -4.07
N GLY A 157 11.53 -4.59 -3.68
CA GLY A 157 11.02 -3.37 -4.28
C GLY A 157 11.97 -2.18 -4.21
N MET A 158 12.48 -1.85 -3.02
CA MET A 158 13.39 -0.72 -2.81
C MET A 158 14.70 -0.90 -3.57
N ILE A 159 15.33 -2.08 -3.47
CA ILE A 159 16.57 -2.38 -4.21
C ILE A 159 16.32 -2.26 -5.70
N GLY A 160 15.23 -2.83 -6.22
CA GLY A 160 14.90 -2.74 -7.63
C GLY A 160 14.64 -1.31 -8.11
N ALA A 161 13.98 -0.49 -7.28
CA ALA A 161 13.79 0.94 -7.56
C ALA A 161 15.14 1.68 -7.66
N PHE A 162 16.10 1.38 -6.79
CA PHE A 162 17.44 1.98 -6.86
C PHE A 162 18.30 1.46 -8.02
N ILE A 163 18.06 0.24 -8.48
CA ILE A 163 18.68 -0.24 -9.74
C ILE A 163 18.18 0.61 -10.90
N ALA A 164 16.86 0.82 -11.01
CA ALA A 164 16.31 1.64 -12.08
C ALA A 164 16.75 3.11 -11.98
N ALA A 165 16.68 3.70 -10.78
CA ALA A 165 17.12 5.08 -10.55
C ALA A 165 18.63 5.25 -10.78
N GLY A 166 19.45 4.28 -10.38
CA GLY A 166 20.90 4.27 -10.63
C GLY A 166 21.22 4.26 -12.12
N ALA A 167 20.47 3.50 -12.93
CA ALA A 167 20.62 3.50 -14.39
C ALA A 167 20.22 4.85 -15.00
N VAL A 168 19.14 5.46 -14.52
CA VAL A 168 18.74 6.83 -14.92
C VAL A 168 19.85 7.82 -14.65
N ILE A 169 20.41 7.84 -13.43
CA ILE A 169 21.47 8.79 -13.07
C ILE A 169 22.76 8.51 -13.87
N GLY A 170 23.16 7.24 -13.99
CA GLY A 170 24.39 6.84 -14.66
C GLY A 170 24.40 7.13 -16.17
N LEU A 171 23.22 7.09 -16.80
CA LEU A 171 23.06 7.30 -18.23
C LEU A 171 22.49 8.67 -18.61
N ALA A 172 22.04 9.47 -17.64
CA ALA A 172 21.38 10.75 -17.89
C ALA A 172 22.21 11.68 -18.77
N ARG A 173 23.54 11.76 -18.55
CA ARG A 173 24.39 12.64 -19.35
C ARG A 173 24.49 12.20 -20.80
N THR A 174 24.67 10.90 -21.03
CA THR A 174 24.68 10.30 -22.38
C THR A 174 23.34 10.51 -23.07
N PHE A 175 22.25 10.10 -22.40
CA PHE A 175 20.88 10.21 -22.93
C PHE A 175 20.50 11.65 -23.31
N VAL A 176 20.87 12.64 -22.49
CA VAL A 176 20.58 14.05 -22.79
C VAL A 176 21.47 14.59 -23.91
N GLY A 177 22.73 14.15 -23.98
CA GLY A 177 23.61 14.45 -25.11
C GLY A 177 22.99 14.02 -26.43
N ASP A 178 22.42 12.81 -26.46
CA ASP A 178 21.81 12.23 -27.66
C ASP A 178 20.51 12.92 -28.06
N LEU A 179 19.80 13.53 -27.11
CA LEU A 179 18.64 14.39 -27.37
C LEU A 179 19.00 15.81 -27.81
N GLY A 180 20.31 16.13 -27.92
CA GLY A 180 20.80 17.45 -28.30
C GLY A 180 20.71 18.50 -27.18
N GLY A 181 20.53 18.09 -25.92
CA GLY A 181 20.35 19.01 -24.80
C GLY A 181 21.64 19.61 -24.23
N GLY A 182 22.79 18.94 -24.43
CA GLY A 182 24.08 19.36 -23.85
C GLY A 182 24.07 19.46 -22.32
N ASP A 183 25.03 20.20 -21.74
CA ASP A 183 25.15 20.35 -20.29
C ASP A 183 23.95 21.10 -19.67
N ALA A 184 23.40 22.09 -20.37
CA ALA A 184 22.22 22.82 -19.93
C ALA A 184 20.98 21.91 -19.88
N GLY A 185 20.79 21.09 -20.92
CA GLY A 185 19.72 20.11 -20.97
C GLY A 185 19.84 19.07 -19.86
N TYR A 186 21.06 18.67 -19.49
CA TYR A 186 21.29 17.72 -18.40
C TYR A 186 20.80 18.30 -17.08
N GLY A 187 21.14 19.57 -16.80
CA GLY A 187 20.65 20.29 -15.63
C GLY A 187 19.12 20.40 -15.59
N VAL A 188 18.48 20.69 -16.73
CA VAL A 188 17.01 20.76 -16.83
C VAL A 188 16.36 19.41 -16.56
N LEU A 189 16.83 18.34 -17.21
CA LEU A 189 16.24 17.01 -17.05
C LEU A 189 16.45 16.47 -15.64
N PHE A 190 17.65 16.65 -15.07
CA PHE A 190 17.96 16.29 -13.69
C PHE A 190 17.10 17.07 -12.68
N GLY A 191 17.02 18.39 -12.82
CA GLY A 191 16.16 19.24 -11.99
C GLY A 191 14.68 18.83 -12.08
N SER A 192 14.23 18.43 -13.27
CA SER A 192 12.84 18.00 -13.53
C SER A 192 12.50 16.67 -12.84
N VAL A 193 13.41 15.68 -12.85
CA VAL A 193 13.26 14.43 -12.07
C VAL A 193 13.08 14.75 -10.59
N PHE A 194 13.97 15.56 -10.01
CA PHE A 194 13.92 15.91 -8.59
C PHE A 194 12.72 16.80 -8.23
N THR A 195 12.24 17.60 -9.17
CA THR A 195 11.00 18.38 -9.01
C THR A 195 9.80 17.46 -8.90
N GLY A 196 9.70 16.49 -9.82
CA GLY A 196 8.73 15.40 -9.72
C GLY A 196 8.82 14.71 -8.36
N LEU A 197 10.02 14.27 -7.97
CA LEU A 197 10.28 13.60 -6.71
C LEU A 197 9.77 14.41 -5.50
N ALA A 198 10.07 15.70 -5.46
CA ALA A 198 9.63 16.62 -4.42
C ALA A 198 8.09 16.72 -4.34
N ILE A 199 7.43 16.86 -5.50
CA ILE A 199 5.96 16.88 -5.61
C ILE A 199 5.37 15.56 -5.09
N GLY A 200 5.94 14.43 -5.50
CA GLY A 200 5.53 13.10 -5.05
C GLY A 200 5.65 12.91 -3.54
N ILE A 201 6.76 13.36 -2.95
CA ILE A 201 7.00 13.30 -1.50
C ILE A 201 6.00 14.18 -0.75
N ALA A 202 5.77 15.41 -1.22
CA ALA A 202 4.96 16.42 -0.53
C ALA A 202 3.45 16.14 -0.62
N PHE A 203 2.96 15.77 -1.81
CA PHE A 203 1.53 15.66 -2.07
C PHE A 203 1.04 14.21 -2.20
N GLY A 204 1.92 13.27 -2.56
CA GLY A 204 1.57 11.88 -2.83
C GLY A 204 0.76 11.24 -1.70
N PRO A 205 1.24 11.22 -0.45
CA PRO A 205 0.50 10.62 0.65
C PRO A 205 -0.84 11.30 0.93
N LYS A 206 -0.99 12.60 0.65
CA LYS A 206 -2.27 13.30 0.81
C LYS A 206 -3.26 12.93 -0.29
N ILE A 207 -2.78 12.85 -1.54
CA ILE A 207 -3.56 12.43 -2.72
C ILE A 207 -3.99 10.97 -2.59
N PHE A 208 -3.10 10.12 -2.09
CA PHE A 208 -3.30 8.68 -1.97
C PHE A 208 -3.59 8.21 -0.55
N ALA A 209 -3.97 9.12 0.36
CA ALA A 209 -4.21 8.81 1.78
C ALA A 209 -5.23 7.68 2.00
N GLN A 210 -6.15 7.53 1.04
CA GLN A 210 -7.24 6.58 1.09
C GLN A 210 -6.81 5.16 0.62
N PHE A 211 -5.65 5.03 -0.03
CA PHE A 211 -5.13 3.77 -0.56
C PHE A 211 -4.26 3.06 0.48
N SER A 212 -4.23 1.72 0.45
CA SER A 212 -3.31 0.96 1.29
C SER A 212 -1.85 1.26 0.91
N ARG A 213 -1.03 1.65 1.89
CA ARG A 213 0.41 1.92 1.70
C ARG A 213 1.16 0.73 1.07
N ARG A 214 0.81 -0.49 1.47
CA ARG A 214 1.42 -1.72 0.92
C ARG A 214 1.17 -1.87 -0.58
N ARG A 215 -0.03 -1.50 -1.03
CA ARG A 215 -0.44 -1.53 -2.45
C ARG A 215 0.11 -0.33 -3.23
N LEU A 216 0.08 0.85 -2.62
CA LEU A 216 0.56 2.09 -3.20
C LEU A 216 2.05 2.03 -3.54
N PHE A 217 2.87 1.39 -2.68
CA PHE A 217 4.30 1.22 -2.94
C PHE A 217 4.56 0.49 -4.27
N GLY A 218 3.99 -0.72 -4.44
CA GLY A 218 4.21 -1.51 -5.65
C GLY A 218 3.59 -0.86 -6.90
N ALA A 219 2.41 -0.25 -6.74
CA ALA A 219 1.73 0.47 -7.83
C ALA A 219 2.54 1.67 -8.31
N SER A 220 3.01 2.52 -7.40
CA SER A 220 3.81 3.70 -7.74
C SER A 220 5.15 3.33 -8.38
N LEU A 221 5.81 2.26 -7.92
CA LEU A 221 7.02 1.73 -8.56
C LEU A 221 6.75 1.24 -10.00
N THR A 222 5.64 0.54 -10.22
CA THR A 222 5.24 0.04 -11.54
C THR A 222 4.95 1.21 -12.50
N VAL A 223 4.24 2.24 -12.03
CA VAL A 223 3.94 3.43 -12.82
C VAL A 223 5.22 4.20 -13.14
N ALA A 224 6.12 4.41 -12.17
CA ALA A 224 7.42 5.04 -12.40
C ALA A 224 8.23 4.27 -13.46
N GLY A 225 8.28 2.94 -13.38
CA GLY A 225 8.92 2.08 -14.38
C GLY A 225 8.29 2.21 -15.78
N SER A 226 6.96 2.36 -15.85
CA SER A 226 6.24 2.57 -17.12
C SER A 226 6.60 3.91 -17.77
N PHE A 227 6.71 4.98 -16.98
CA PHE A 227 7.21 6.26 -17.49
C PHE A 227 8.70 6.21 -17.86
N LEU A 228 9.50 5.35 -17.24
CA LEU A 228 10.89 5.13 -17.65
C LEU A 228 10.98 4.41 -19.00
N VAL A 229 10.12 3.42 -19.25
CA VAL A 229 9.96 2.80 -20.59
C VAL A 229 9.54 3.85 -21.62
N LEU A 230 8.59 4.72 -21.27
CA LEU A 230 8.12 5.79 -22.15
C LEU A 230 9.24 6.80 -22.46
N LEU A 231 10.04 7.17 -21.45
CA LEU A 231 11.20 8.05 -21.60
C LEU A 231 12.22 7.46 -22.58
N ALA A 232 12.53 6.17 -22.44
CA ALA A 232 13.44 5.46 -23.32
C ALA A 232 12.91 5.35 -24.76
N ALA A 233 11.60 5.30 -24.94
CA ALA A 233 10.97 5.14 -26.25
C ALA A 233 10.86 6.45 -27.05
N ILE A 234 10.82 7.62 -26.38
CA ILE A 234 10.53 8.92 -27.01
C ILE A 234 11.82 9.74 -27.18
N PRO A 235 12.37 9.84 -28.40
CA PRO A 235 13.55 10.65 -28.68
C PRO A 235 13.19 12.14 -28.85
N ASN A 236 12.59 12.73 -27.82
CA ASN A 236 12.22 14.15 -27.82
C ASN A 236 12.53 14.79 -26.46
N PHE A 237 13.40 15.80 -26.46
CA PHE A 237 13.86 16.46 -25.25
C PHE A 237 12.73 17.11 -24.45
N THR A 238 11.82 17.84 -25.10
CA THR A 238 10.72 18.53 -24.43
C THR A 238 9.77 17.54 -23.76
N LEU A 239 9.38 16.48 -24.46
CA LEU A 239 8.53 15.43 -23.90
C LEU A 239 9.25 14.69 -22.76
N ALA A 240 10.56 14.46 -22.89
CA ALA A 240 11.36 13.84 -21.84
C ALA A 240 11.28 14.63 -20.54
N VAL A 241 11.32 15.98 -20.58
CA VAL A 241 11.13 16.83 -19.39
C VAL A 241 9.80 16.56 -18.67
N PHE A 242 8.69 16.51 -19.40
CA PHE A 242 7.38 16.21 -18.79
C PHE A 242 7.30 14.79 -18.23
N ILE A 243 7.84 13.82 -18.98
CA ILE A 243 7.85 12.41 -18.58
C ILE A 243 8.65 12.23 -17.29
N VAL A 244 9.82 12.86 -17.16
CA VAL A 244 10.64 12.71 -15.96
C VAL A 244 10.03 13.37 -14.72
N ILE A 245 9.21 14.42 -14.88
CA ILE A 245 8.46 15.01 -13.77
C ILE A 245 7.45 13.98 -13.23
N ILE A 246 6.70 13.32 -14.11
CA ILE A 246 5.71 12.32 -13.69
C ILE A 246 6.42 11.09 -13.10
N LEU A 247 7.48 10.61 -13.74
CA LEU A 247 8.34 9.55 -13.22
C LEU A 247 8.86 9.88 -11.83
N GLY A 248 9.39 11.11 -11.65
CA GLY A 248 9.86 11.62 -10.37
C GLY A 248 8.75 11.61 -9.33
N ALA A 249 7.54 12.09 -9.66
CA ALA A 249 6.41 12.13 -8.75
C ALA A 249 6.05 10.74 -8.21
N PHE A 250 5.90 9.75 -9.09
CA PHE A 250 5.62 8.37 -8.65
C PHE A 250 6.80 7.73 -7.90
N SER A 251 8.03 8.05 -8.27
CA SER A 251 9.22 7.64 -7.51
C SER A 251 9.21 8.23 -6.09
N GLY A 252 8.74 9.48 -5.94
CA GLY A 252 8.61 10.17 -4.66
C GLY A 252 7.56 9.55 -3.77
N VAL A 253 6.40 9.19 -4.33
CA VAL A 253 5.36 8.42 -3.62
C VAL A 253 5.94 7.08 -3.16
N CYS A 254 6.55 6.32 -4.06
CA CYS A 254 7.19 5.04 -3.75
C CYS A 254 8.21 5.19 -2.60
N TRP A 255 9.02 6.25 -2.64
CA TRP A 255 10.04 6.52 -1.64
C TRP A 255 9.48 6.78 -0.24
N VAL A 256 8.52 7.70 -0.12
CA VAL A 256 7.88 8.00 1.18
C VAL A 256 7.14 6.80 1.73
N THR A 257 6.37 6.12 0.88
CA THR A 257 5.58 4.96 1.28
C THR A 257 6.48 3.83 1.77
N GLY A 258 7.57 3.55 1.06
CA GLY A 258 8.51 2.48 1.42
C GLY A 258 9.22 2.75 2.74
N PHE A 259 9.71 3.99 2.94
CA PHE A 259 10.37 4.39 4.17
C PHE A 259 9.42 4.34 5.38
N THR A 260 8.18 4.79 5.18
CA THR A 260 7.14 4.77 6.22
C THR A 260 6.76 3.35 6.61
N MET A 261 6.63 2.44 5.63
CA MET A 261 6.36 1.02 5.90
C MET A 261 7.49 0.36 6.69
N LEU A 262 8.75 0.63 6.32
CA LEU A 262 9.89 0.09 7.06
C LEU A 262 9.89 0.54 8.52
N GLY A 263 9.54 1.80 8.79
CA GLY A 263 9.42 2.33 10.15
C GLY A 263 8.31 1.67 10.98
N LEU A 264 7.20 1.30 10.34
CA LEU A 264 6.03 0.68 10.99
C LEU A 264 6.18 -0.82 11.26
N GLU A 265 6.84 -1.55 10.35
CA GLU A 265 6.94 -3.02 10.40
C GLU A 265 8.12 -3.50 11.26
N VAL A 266 9.11 -2.64 11.55
CA VAL A 266 10.32 -3.01 12.29
C VAL A 266 10.22 -2.59 13.76
N HIS A 267 10.47 -3.55 14.66
CA HIS A 267 10.50 -3.35 16.11
C HIS A 267 11.57 -2.33 16.53
N ASP A 268 11.27 -1.58 17.60
CA ASP A 268 12.10 -0.45 18.09
C ASP A 268 13.56 -0.85 18.38
N ASP A 269 13.81 -2.08 18.82
CA ASP A 269 15.11 -2.61 19.27
C ASP A 269 16.10 -2.93 18.14
N VAL A 270 15.59 -3.24 16.94
CA VAL A 270 16.37 -3.56 15.73
C VAL A 270 16.21 -2.49 14.64
N ARG A 271 15.39 -1.45 14.87
CA ARG A 271 15.08 -0.41 13.87
C ARG A 271 16.33 0.26 13.31
N GLY A 272 17.19 0.80 14.18
CA GLY A 272 18.42 1.47 13.74
C GLY A 272 19.35 0.58 12.90
N ARG A 273 19.50 -0.69 13.31
CA ARG A 273 20.28 -1.69 12.56
C ARG A 273 19.67 -2.00 11.20
N THR A 274 18.34 -2.06 11.13
CA THR A 274 17.60 -2.31 9.89
C THR A 274 17.71 -1.14 8.91
N PHE A 275 17.58 0.11 9.38
CA PHE A 275 17.78 1.29 8.54
C PHE A 275 19.22 1.42 8.05
N ALA A 276 20.21 1.11 8.91
CA ALA A 276 21.62 1.08 8.51
C ALA A 276 21.86 0.03 7.41
N PHE A 277 21.38 -1.20 7.60
CA PHE A 277 21.45 -2.26 6.59
C PHE A 277 20.80 -1.83 5.26
N MET A 278 19.60 -1.25 5.33
CA MET A 278 18.87 -0.75 4.16
C MET A 278 19.66 0.32 3.39
N GLN A 279 20.22 1.30 4.09
CA GLN A 279 21.01 2.35 3.44
C GLN A 279 22.31 1.81 2.84
N SER A 280 22.98 0.89 3.53
CA SER A 280 24.19 0.25 3.00
C SER A 280 23.89 -0.50 1.71
N ILE A 281 22.83 -1.32 1.66
CA ILE A 281 22.50 -2.08 0.45
C ILE A 281 22.05 -1.17 -0.69
N ILE A 282 21.29 -0.11 -0.40
CA ILE A 282 20.90 0.92 -1.39
C ILE A 282 22.15 1.57 -2.00
N ARG A 283 23.10 1.98 -1.18
CA ARG A 283 24.35 2.64 -1.64
C ARG A 283 25.21 1.70 -2.48
N VAL A 284 25.41 0.47 -2.01
CA VAL A 284 26.16 -0.55 -2.77
C VAL A 284 25.50 -0.80 -4.12
N THR A 285 24.17 -0.92 -4.15
CA THR A 285 23.40 -1.10 -5.38
C THR A 285 23.57 0.09 -6.32
N LEU A 286 23.45 1.32 -5.83
CA LEU A 286 23.64 2.52 -6.62
C LEU A 286 25.05 2.60 -7.23
N VAL A 287 26.10 2.37 -6.43
CA VAL A 287 27.49 2.39 -6.92
C VAL A 287 27.71 1.32 -7.99
N ALA A 288 27.24 0.10 -7.75
CA ALA A 288 27.34 -0.99 -8.72
C ALA A 288 26.65 -0.64 -10.05
N VAL A 289 25.44 -0.08 -9.99
CA VAL A 289 24.67 0.25 -11.19
C VAL A 289 25.25 1.45 -11.93
N LEU A 290 25.75 2.46 -11.21
CA LEU A 290 26.45 3.61 -11.81
C LEU A 290 27.71 3.17 -12.56
N ALA A 291 28.40 2.12 -12.10
CA ALA A 291 29.54 1.54 -12.80
C ALA A 291 29.13 0.66 -13.99
N ILE A 292 28.09 -0.15 -13.84
CA ILE A 292 27.69 -1.17 -14.83
C ILE A 292 26.84 -0.56 -15.97
N SER A 293 25.90 0.33 -15.68
CA SER A 293 24.96 0.84 -16.68
C SER A 293 25.61 1.54 -17.87
N PRO A 294 26.67 2.38 -17.71
CA PRO A 294 27.37 2.98 -18.85
C PRO A 294 28.11 1.94 -19.68
N ILE A 295 28.63 0.87 -19.07
CA ILE A 295 29.31 -0.23 -19.77
C ILE A 295 28.32 -0.99 -20.64
N ILE A 296 27.13 -1.30 -20.11
CA ILE A 296 26.05 -1.95 -20.86
C ILE A 296 25.64 -1.06 -22.04
N ALA A 297 25.39 0.23 -21.79
CA ALA A 297 25.02 1.18 -22.84
C ALA A 297 26.10 1.29 -23.93
N ALA A 298 27.37 1.37 -23.55
CA ALA A 298 28.49 1.42 -24.49
C ALA A 298 28.60 0.13 -25.33
N TYR A 299 28.38 -1.04 -24.73
CA TYR A 299 28.39 -2.32 -25.44
C TYR A 299 27.26 -2.45 -26.46
N ILE A 300 26.07 -1.94 -26.13
CA ILE A 300 24.92 -1.94 -27.04
C ILE A 300 25.21 -1.07 -28.27
N GLY A 301 25.78 0.13 -28.07
CA GLY A 301 26.11 1.05 -29.16
C GLY A 301 24.90 1.78 -29.74
N GLU A 302 25.02 2.32 -30.95
CA GLU A 302 23.94 3.04 -31.64
C GLU A 302 23.29 2.19 -32.74
N TYR A 303 21.97 2.14 -32.76
CA TYR A 303 21.17 1.50 -33.81
C TYR A 303 20.29 2.52 -34.52
N ARG A 304 20.41 2.61 -35.84
CA ARG A 304 19.59 3.50 -36.67
C ARG A 304 18.53 2.69 -37.40
N ILE A 305 17.27 2.96 -37.08
CA ILE A 305 16.13 2.32 -37.72
C ILE A 305 15.50 3.34 -38.68
N LYS A 306 15.54 3.06 -39.98
CA LYS A 306 14.81 3.84 -40.99
C LYS A 306 13.38 3.31 -41.11
N VAL A 307 12.40 4.12 -40.74
CA VAL A 307 10.96 3.83 -40.94
C VAL A 307 10.39 4.85 -41.94
N ARG A 308 10.15 4.40 -43.17
CA ARG A 308 9.66 5.22 -44.30
C ARG A 308 10.50 6.49 -44.50
N ASN A 309 10.04 7.65 -44.02
CA ASN A 309 10.69 8.96 -44.15
C ASN A 309 11.38 9.45 -42.85
N THR A 310 11.36 8.67 -41.77
CA THR A 310 11.94 9.05 -40.50
C THR A 310 13.06 8.08 -40.13
N GLU A 311 14.25 8.61 -39.88
CA GLU A 311 15.37 7.86 -39.31
C GLU A 311 15.37 8.07 -37.79
N VAL A 312 15.10 6.99 -37.04
CA VAL A 312 15.12 7.02 -35.57
C VAL A 312 16.38 6.31 -35.11
N ALA A 313 17.27 7.05 -34.44
CA ALA A 313 18.45 6.49 -33.79
C ALA A 313 18.12 6.13 -32.34
N TYR A 314 18.23 4.84 -31.99
CA TYR A 314 18.22 4.36 -30.62
C TYR A 314 19.64 4.07 -30.17
N ASN A 315 20.10 4.81 -29.17
CA ASN A 315 21.39 4.61 -28.55
C ASN A 315 21.32 3.59 -27.41
N GLY A 316 22.49 3.08 -27.00
CA GLY A 316 22.59 2.11 -25.93
C GLY A 316 22.13 2.64 -24.58
N ALA A 317 22.13 3.96 -24.35
CA ALA A 317 21.58 4.57 -23.15
C ALA A 317 20.06 4.38 -23.08
N ALA A 318 19.33 4.72 -24.15
CA ALA A 318 17.88 4.54 -24.27
C ALA A 318 17.49 3.06 -24.12
N ILE A 319 18.21 2.13 -24.77
CA ILE A 319 17.94 0.69 -24.65
C ILE A 319 18.21 0.20 -23.21
N THR A 320 19.27 0.68 -22.57
CA THR A 320 19.54 0.32 -21.17
C THR A 320 18.48 0.88 -20.22
N LEU A 321 18.00 2.11 -20.44
CA LEU A 321 16.89 2.71 -19.70
C LEU A 321 15.57 1.95 -19.94
N LEU A 322 15.34 1.45 -21.15
CA LEU A 322 14.20 0.59 -21.46
C LEU A 322 14.22 -0.69 -20.62
N PHE A 323 15.36 -1.39 -20.56
CA PHE A 323 15.53 -2.57 -19.72
C PHE A 323 15.37 -2.24 -18.23
N ALA A 324 15.92 -1.12 -17.77
CA ALA A 324 15.74 -0.65 -16.40
C ALA A 324 14.26 -0.37 -16.08
N GLY A 325 13.51 0.21 -17.02
CA GLY A 325 12.07 0.46 -16.90
C GLY A 325 11.25 -0.83 -16.83
N LEU A 326 11.51 -1.78 -17.73
CA LEU A 326 10.86 -3.11 -17.72
C LEU A 326 11.18 -3.87 -16.43
N PHE A 327 12.42 -3.80 -15.95
CA PHE A 327 12.81 -4.37 -14.67
C PHE A 327 12.09 -3.71 -13.50
N ALA A 328 11.96 -2.38 -13.49
CA ALA A 328 11.19 -1.66 -12.47
C ALA A 328 9.71 -2.04 -12.46
N ILE A 329 9.09 -2.23 -13.65
CA ILE A 329 7.71 -2.73 -13.77
C ILE A 329 7.60 -4.13 -13.18
N LEU A 330 8.52 -5.04 -13.53
CA LEU A 330 8.52 -6.40 -13.01
C LEU A 330 8.65 -6.43 -11.49
N ILE A 331 9.64 -5.71 -10.94
CA ILE A 331 9.87 -5.66 -9.50
C ILE A 331 8.72 -4.94 -8.78
N GLY A 332 8.17 -3.88 -9.36
CA GLY A 332 6.97 -3.19 -8.86
C GLY A 332 5.78 -4.13 -8.76
N ALA A 333 5.53 -4.92 -9.81
CA ALA A 333 4.47 -5.93 -9.84
C ALA A 333 4.73 -7.05 -8.81
N VAL A 334 5.95 -7.56 -8.72
CA VAL A 334 6.33 -8.59 -7.74
C VAL A 334 6.16 -8.07 -6.31
N SER A 335 6.63 -6.85 -6.03
CA SER A 335 6.50 -6.19 -4.73
C SER A 335 5.03 -5.96 -4.38
N TYR A 336 4.22 -5.50 -5.34
CA TYR A 336 2.77 -5.35 -5.21
C TYR A 336 2.11 -6.67 -4.81
N HIS A 337 2.36 -7.76 -5.53
CA HIS A 337 1.73 -9.06 -5.25
C HIS A 337 2.22 -9.68 -3.94
N GLN A 338 3.48 -9.47 -3.55
CA GLN A 338 4.00 -9.98 -2.28
C GLN A 338 3.42 -9.24 -1.07
N MET A 339 3.15 -7.94 -1.21
CA MET A 339 2.69 -7.08 -0.12
C MET A 339 1.19 -6.80 -0.12
N LYS A 340 0.45 -7.29 -1.13
CA LYS A 340 -1.01 -7.13 -1.24
C LYS A 340 -1.67 -7.61 0.06
N ASP A 341 -2.20 -6.66 0.83
CA ASP A 341 -2.92 -6.87 2.09
C ASP A 341 -4.35 -7.34 1.87
N ARG A 342 -4.88 -7.10 0.67
CA ARG A 342 -6.21 -7.55 0.23
C ARG A 342 -6.06 -8.36 -1.06
N PRO A 343 -5.69 -9.64 -0.98
CA PRO A 343 -5.48 -10.47 -2.17
C PRO A 343 -6.71 -10.50 -3.10
N ASN A 344 -7.88 -10.26 -2.51
CA ASN A 344 -9.20 -10.28 -3.15
C ASN A 344 -9.76 -8.88 -3.46
N VAL A 345 -8.94 -7.82 -3.57
CA VAL A 345 -9.43 -6.51 -4.02
C VAL A 345 -8.54 -5.98 -5.14
N SER A 346 -9.15 -5.54 -6.25
CA SER A 346 -8.43 -5.00 -7.40
C SER A 346 -7.93 -3.57 -7.13
N ILE A 347 -6.79 -3.17 -7.71
CA ILE A 347 -6.37 -1.75 -7.67
C ILE A 347 -7.37 -0.89 -8.43
N TRP A 348 -8.00 -1.43 -9.45
CA TRP A 348 -8.96 -0.70 -10.26
C TRP A 348 -10.26 -0.44 -9.51
N SER A 349 -10.71 -1.39 -8.68
CA SER A 349 -11.86 -1.15 -7.80
C SER A 349 -11.54 -0.05 -6.79
N ASP A 350 -10.32 -0.04 -6.25
CA ASP A 350 -9.86 1.10 -5.45
C ASP A 350 -9.90 2.39 -6.29
N ILE A 351 -9.18 2.49 -7.41
CA ILE A 351 -9.16 3.72 -8.22
C ILE A 351 -10.58 4.21 -8.59
N ALA A 352 -11.47 3.31 -9.01
CA ALA A 352 -12.86 3.64 -9.32
C ALA A 352 -13.61 4.20 -8.10
N ASN A 353 -13.45 3.57 -6.93
CA ASN A 353 -14.05 4.03 -5.69
C ASN A 353 -13.43 5.37 -5.22
N ALA A 354 -12.15 5.64 -5.49
CA ALA A 354 -11.51 6.93 -5.21
C ALA A 354 -12.08 8.06 -6.05
N ILE A 355 -12.25 7.82 -7.35
CA ILE A 355 -12.84 8.78 -8.28
C ILE A 355 -14.28 9.11 -7.88
N LYS A 356 -15.02 8.13 -7.35
CA LYS A 356 -16.37 8.31 -6.81
C LYS A 356 -16.41 9.02 -5.44
N GLY A 357 -15.25 9.32 -4.83
CA GLY A 357 -15.15 9.90 -3.49
C GLY A 357 -15.44 8.92 -2.36
N GLU A 358 -15.38 7.61 -2.64
CA GLU A 358 -15.79 6.52 -1.76
C GLU A 358 -14.61 5.74 -1.15
N LEU A 359 -13.35 6.00 -1.54
CA LEU A 359 -12.20 5.21 -1.07
C LEU A 359 -11.82 5.42 0.39
N GLY A 360 -12.10 6.61 0.93
CA GLY A 360 -11.63 7.04 2.26
C GLY A 360 -12.09 6.20 3.45
N SER A 361 -12.81 5.11 3.21
CA SER A 361 -13.38 4.26 4.25
C SER A 361 -13.37 2.77 3.84
N ILE A 362 -12.34 2.31 3.13
CA ILE A 362 -12.09 0.86 2.93
C ILE A 362 -10.92 0.41 3.83
N THR A 363 -10.17 1.32 4.46
CA THR A 363 -9.08 0.99 5.41
C THR A 363 -9.62 0.73 6.82
N GLY A 364 -10.49 -0.28 6.97
CA GLY A 364 -10.78 -0.86 8.28
C GLY A 364 -9.53 -1.52 8.87
N ALA A 365 -9.36 -1.45 10.19
CA ALA A 365 -8.29 -2.14 10.91
C ALA A 365 -8.32 -3.65 10.60
N GLN A 366 -7.15 -4.26 10.41
CA GLN A 366 -7.03 -5.71 10.26
C GLN A 366 -7.46 -6.40 11.55
N THR A 367 -8.54 -7.18 11.50
CA THR A 367 -9.00 -8.01 12.62
C THR A 367 -8.31 -9.37 12.59
N LYS A 368 -8.18 -10.02 13.75
CA LYS A 368 -7.57 -11.37 13.82
C LYS A 368 -8.53 -12.47 13.33
N GLY A 369 -9.83 -12.26 13.53
CA GLY A 369 -10.90 -13.21 13.19
C GLY A 369 -11.40 -13.08 11.76
N ILE A 370 -12.34 -13.97 11.40
CA ILE A 370 -12.97 -14.03 10.07
C ILE A 370 -14.40 -13.51 10.19
N PHE A 371 -14.80 -12.63 9.27
CA PHE A 371 -16.15 -12.07 9.26
C PHE A 371 -16.93 -12.51 8.01
N ILE A 372 -18.06 -13.18 8.18
CA ILE A 372 -18.90 -13.70 7.09
C ILE A 372 -20.30 -13.07 7.21
N ALA A 373 -20.79 -12.46 6.13
CA ALA A 373 -22.14 -11.94 6.05
C ALA A 373 -22.99 -12.73 5.07
N PHE A 374 -24.25 -12.97 5.40
CA PHE A 374 -25.24 -13.52 4.49
C PHE A 374 -26.16 -12.41 3.99
N GLU A 375 -26.32 -12.31 2.67
CA GLU A 375 -27.12 -11.29 1.99
C GLU A 375 -28.06 -11.93 0.98
N GLY A 376 -29.09 -11.18 0.56
CA GLY A 376 -30.07 -11.63 -0.43
C GLY A 376 -31.51 -11.23 -0.08
N GLY A 377 -32.40 -11.42 -1.05
CA GLY A 377 -33.83 -11.09 -0.94
C GLY A 377 -34.58 -11.93 0.11
N GLU A 378 -35.85 -11.64 0.30
CA GLU A 378 -36.65 -12.34 1.31
C GLU A 378 -36.90 -13.81 0.96
N GLY A 379 -37.05 -14.65 1.98
CA GLY A 379 -37.26 -16.09 1.79
C GLY A 379 -36.12 -16.85 1.10
N SER A 380 -34.92 -16.28 0.97
CA SER A 380 -33.78 -16.91 0.26
C SER A 380 -33.06 -17.99 1.07
N GLY A 381 -33.36 -18.12 2.36
CA GLY A 381 -32.76 -19.15 3.22
C GLY A 381 -31.48 -18.72 3.92
N LYS A 382 -31.15 -17.42 3.96
CA LYS A 382 -30.00 -16.84 4.71
C LYS A 382 -29.91 -17.39 6.13
N SER A 383 -30.99 -17.29 6.90
CA SER A 383 -31.02 -17.73 8.30
C SER A 383 -30.86 -19.24 8.46
N THR A 384 -31.23 -20.02 7.45
CA THR A 384 -31.03 -21.48 7.44
C THR A 384 -29.56 -21.79 7.18
N GLN A 385 -29.00 -21.20 6.12
CA GLN A 385 -27.62 -21.44 5.73
C GLN A 385 -26.60 -20.91 6.74
N SER A 386 -26.87 -19.78 7.40
CA SER A 386 -26.00 -19.24 8.44
C SER A 386 -25.91 -20.16 9.66
N LYS A 387 -27.01 -20.81 10.05
CA LYS A 387 -27.05 -21.82 11.13
C LYS A 387 -26.31 -23.10 10.73
N LEU A 388 -26.51 -23.58 9.50
CA LEU A 388 -25.80 -24.75 8.99
C LEU A 388 -24.29 -24.50 8.93
N LEU A 389 -23.89 -23.32 8.43
CA LEU A 389 -22.48 -22.93 8.38
C LEU A 389 -21.88 -22.81 9.78
N LYS A 390 -22.60 -22.21 10.73
CA LYS A 390 -22.17 -22.15 12.14
C LYS A 390 -21.83 -23.54 12.66
N LYS A 391 -22.77 -24.49 12.52
CA LYS A 391 -22.59 -25.87 13.00
C LYS A 391 -21.38 -26.53 12.37
N TRP A 392 -21.21 -26.38 11.06
CA TRP A 392 -20.05 -26.94 10.36
C TRP A 392 -18.72 -26.34 10.84
N LEU A 393 -18.65 -25.02 11.05
CA LEU A 393 -17.44 -24.37 11.57
C LEU A 393 -17.11 -24.78 13.01
N GLU A 394 -18.12 -24.93 13.87
CA GLU A 394 -17.95 -25.46 15.23
C GLU A 394 -17.42 -26.90 15.20
N GLU A 395 -17.91 -27.74 14.28
CA GLU A 395 -17.40 -29.11 14.05
C GLU A 395 -15.94 -29.11 13.54
N GLU A 396 -15.52 -28.08 12.82
CA GLU A 396 -14.13 -27.87 12.37
C GLU A 396 -13.23 -27.23 13.45
N GLY A 397 -13.77 -26.98 14.65
CA GLY A 397 -13.03 -26.50 15.82
C GLY A 397 -12.88 -24.98 15.91
N GLU A 398 -13.68 -24.21 15.17
CA GLU A 398 -13.74 -22.75 15.29
C GLU A 398 -14.65 -22.31 16.43
N GLU A 399 -14.34 -21.17 17.03
CA GLU A 399 -15.28 -20.43 17.89
C GLU A 399 -16.10 -19.50 17.00
N VAL A 400 -17.42 -19.64 17.05
CA VAL A 400 -18.33 -18.99 16.09
C VAL A 400 -19.39 -18.14 16.78
N LEU A 401 -19.37 -16.84 16.52
CA LEU A 401 -20.45 -15.92 16.88
C LEU A 401 -21.44 -15.81 15.73
N LEU A 402 -22.66 -16.31 15.91
CA LEU A 402 -23.77 -16.08 14.98
C LEU A 402 -24.62 -14.91 15.47
N SER A 403 -24.84 -13.93 14.61
CA SER A 403 -25.67 -12.74 14.86
C SER A 403 -26.52 -12.37 13.65
N ARG A 404 -27.24 -11.25 13.73
CA ARG A 404 -28.11 -10.73 12.67
C ARG A 404 -28.29 -9.22 12.78
N GLU A 405 -28.63 -8.59 11.65
CA GLU A 405 -28.98 -7.17 11.58
C GLU A 405 -30.33 -6.96 10.87
N PRO A 406 -31.21 -6.08 11.39
CA PRO A 406 -31.13 -5.42 12.69
C PRO A 406 -31.50 -6.40 13.81
N GLY A 407 -31.09 -6.13 15.06
CA GLY A 407 -31.52 -6.95 16.21
C GLY A 407 -30.47 -7.86 16.84
N GLY A 408 -29.18 -7.66 16.55
CA GLY A 408 -28.09 -8.44 17.15
C GLY A 408 -27.81 -8.12 18.62
N THR A 409 -28.34 -7.02 19.15
CA THR A 409 -28.11 -6.49 20.50
C THR A 409 -29.43 -6.16 21.19
N GLU A 410 -29.43 -5.86 22.50
CA GLU A 410 -30.67 -5.43 23.18
C GLU A 410 -31.22 -4.13 22.57
N MET A 411 -30.37 -3.10 22.41
CA MET A 411 -30.74 -1.87 21.69
C MET A 411 -31.23 -2.19 20.26
N GLY A 412 -30.56 -3.12 19.58
CA GLY A 412 -30.93 -3.52 18.24
C GLY A 412 -32.30 -4.20 18.17
N LYS A 413 -32.72 -4.94 19.20
CA LYS A 413 -34.07 -5.54 19.25
C LYS A 413 -35.15 -4.46 19.30
N ASP A 414 -34.90 -3.39 20.05
CA ASP A 414 -35.81 -2.24 20.11
C ASP A 414 -35.87 -1.50 18.79
N LEU A 415 -34.71 -1.24 18.17
CA LEU A 415 -34.65 -0.64 16.83
C LEU A 415 -35.32 -1.52 15.77
N ARG A 416 -35.11 -2.84 15.82
CA ARG A 416 -35.76 -3.80 14.92
C ARG A 416 -37.28 -3.75 15.04
N ARG A 417 -37.80 -3.66 16.27
CA ARG A 417 -39.25 -3.55 16.50
C ARG A 417 -39.80 -2.28 15.85
N ILE A 418 -39.16 -1.13 16.06
CA ILE A 418 -39.54 0.12 15.38
C ILE A 418 -39.47 -0.02 13.86
N LEU A 419 -38.41 -0.65 13.34
CA LEU A 419 -38.19 -0.75 11.89
C LEU A 419 -39.19 -1.68 11.17
N LEU A 420 -39.66 -2.75 11.82
CA LEU A 420 -40.39 -3.84 11.15
C LEU A 420 -41.86 -3.97 11.57
N ASP A 421 -42.26 -3.39 12.71
CA ASP A 421 -43.65 -3.46 13.18
C ASP A 421 -44.55 -2.53 12.36
N HIS A 422 -45.69 -3.07 11.90
CA HIS A 422 -46.72 -2.35 11.16
C HIS A 422 -47.33 -1.20 11.95
N SER A 423 -47.34 -1.29 13.28
CA SER A 423 -47.88 -0.24 14.17
C SER A 423 -47.05 1.05 14.19
N THR A 424 -45.81 1.01 13.70
CA THR A 424 -44.93 2.20 13.65
C THR A 424 -45.40 3.23 12.62
N GLY A 425 -46.23 2.83 11.65
CA GLY A 425 -46.69 3.70 10.56
C GLY A 425 -45.59 4.01 9.54
N GLU A 426 -45.74 5.12 8.82
CA GLU A 426 -44.79 5.53 7.78
C GLU A 426 -43.49 6.09 8.40
N ILE A 427 -42.35 5.52 7.99
CA ILE A 427 -41.02 6.01 8.34
C ILE A 427 -40.40 6.63 7.09
N SER A 428 -39.92 7.87 7.19
CA SER A 428 -39.21 8.50 6.06
C SER A 428 -37.99 7.65 5.66
N PRO A 429 -37.66 7.53 4.36
CA PRO A 429 -36.52 6.74 3.89
C PRO A 429 -35.18 7.05 4.58
N ARG A 430 -34.92 8.34 4.85
CA ARG A 430 -33.69 8.77 5.55
C ARG A 430 -33.69 8.35 7.02
N ALA A 431 -34.83 8.44 7.71
CA ALA A 431 -34.93 7.96 9.09
C ALA A 431 -34.73 6.44 9.17
N GLU A 432 -35.31 5.69 8.23
CA GLU A 432 -35.11 4.24 8.11
C GLU A 432 -33.60 3.92 7.97
N ALA A 433 -32.90 4.56 7.03
CA ALA A 433 -31.46 4.37 6.82
C ALA A 433 -30.62 4.69 8.06
N LEU A 434 -30.95 5.76 8.79
CA LEU A 434 -30.25 6.16 10.01
C LEU A 434 -30.48 5.18 11.17
N LEU A 435 -31.69 4.64 11.32
CA LEU A 435 -32.00 3.65 12.35
C LEU A 435 -31.25 2.34 12.10
N TYR A 436 -31.19 1.87 10.85
CA TYR A 436 -30.36 0.72 10.46
C TYR A 436 -28.86 0.98 10.73
N ALA A 437 -28.37 2.18 10.42
CA ALA A 437 -27.00 2.56 10.70
C ALA A 437 -26.69 2.59 12.21
N ALA A 438 -27.64 3.06 13.04
CA ALA A 438 -27.52 3.10 14.49
C ALA A 438 -27.46 1.69 15.12
N ASP A 439 -28.34 0.78 14.70
CA ASP A 439 -28.30 -0.64 15.12
C ASP A 439 -26.94 -1.25 14.81
N ARG A 440 -26.48 -1.08 13.56
CA ARG A 440 -25.21 -1.61 13.09
C ARG A 440 -24.01 -1.06 13.84
N ALA A 441 -23.96 0.26 14.07
CA ALA A 441 -22.87 0.89 14.81
C ALA A 441 -22.71 0.27 16.20
N HIS A 442 -23.83 0.14 16.92
CA HIS A 442 -23.83 -0.45 18.25
C HIS A 442 -23.50 -1.96 18.22
N HIS A 443 -24.00 -2.69 17.21
CA HIS A 443 -23.72 -4.10 17.03
C HIS A 443 -22.24 -4.39 16.75
N VAL A 444 -21.60 -3.57 15.92
CA VAL A 444 -20.16 -3.65 15.65
C VAL A 444 -19.35 -3.41 16.92
N PHE A 445 -19.65 -2.32 17.62
CA PHE A 445 -18.96 -1.94 18.85
C PHE A 445 -19.08 -2.99 19.96
N SER A 446 -20.30 -3.49 20.20
CA SER A 446 -20.59 -4.33 21.37
C SER A 446 -20.35 -5.82 21.16
N LYS A 447 -20.45 -6.33 19.93
CA LYS A 447 -20.37 -7.78 19.65
C LYS A 447 -19.38 -8.17 18.57
N ILE A 448 -19.52 -7.61 17.36
CA ILE A 448 -18.77 -8.10 16.19
C ILE A 448 -17.27 -7.84 16.37
N ARG A 449 -16.87 -6.60 16.62
CA ARG A 449 -15.44 -6.23 16.73
C ARG A 449 -14.75 -6.95 17.90
N PRO A 450 -15.33 -7.00 19.13
CA PRO A 450 -14.75 -7.79 20.21
C PRO A 450 -14.53 -9.27 19.88
N ALA A 451 -15.45 -9.91 19.14
CA ALA A 451 -15.29 -11.31 18.71
C ALA A 451 -14.18 -11.46 17.67
N LEU A 452 -14.13 -10.59 16.68
CA LEU A 452 -13.07 -10.59 15.67
C LEU A 452 -11.68 -10.31 16.27
N ASP A 453 -11.58 -9.47 17.30
CA ASP A 453 -10.32 -9.19 17.98
C ASP A 453 -9.79 -10.38 18.78
N ARG A 454 -10.68 -11.28 19.24
CA ARG A 454 -10.34 -12.56 19.86
C ARG A 454 -9.98 -13.65 18.85
N GLY A 455 -10.14 -13.39 17.55
CA GLY A 455 -9.85 -14.36 16.49
C GLY A 455 -11.00 -15.31 16.17
N GLU A 456 -12.23 -15.01 16.61
CA GLU A 456 -13.42 -15.82 16.35
C GLU A 456 -13.90 -15.67 14.90
N VAL A 457 -14.72 -16.64 14.44
CA VAL A 457 -15.49 -16.49 13.20
C VAL A 457 -16.83 -15.84 13.53
N VAL A 458 -17.09 -14.65 12.97
CA VAL A 458 -18.39 -13.98 13.11
C VAL A 458 -19.21 -14.25 11.85
N ILE A 459 -20.43 -14.77 12.03
CA ILE A 459 -21.43 -14.92 10.97
C ILE A 459 -22.58 -13.97 11.27
N THR A 460 -22.94 -13.11 10.32
CA THR A 460 -24.12 -12.25 10.44
C THR A 460 -25.13 -12.51 9.33
N ASP A 461 -26.41 -12.62 9.70
CA ASP A 461 -27.52 -12.55 8.74
C ASP A 461 -27.87 -11.09 8.49
N ARG A 462 -27.55 -10.62 7.28
CA ARG A 462 -27.51 -9.21 6.84
C ARG A 462 -26.39 -8.39 7.49
N TYR A 463 -25.89 -7.43 6.72
CA TYR A 463 -24.90 -6.46 7.16
C TYR A 463 -24.98 -5.17 6.32
N PHE A 464 -23.82 -4.64 5.94
CA PHE A 464 -23.60 -3.42 5.18
C PHE A 464 -24.33 -3.39 3.83
N ASP A 465 -24.28 -4.48 3.06
CA ASP A 465 -24.81 -4.53 1.70
C ASP A 465 -26.35 -4.47 1.70
N SER A 466 -27.01 -5.04 2.72
CA SER A 466 -28.46 -4.88 2.94
C SER A 466 -28.91 -3.41 2.98
N SER A 467 -28.14 -2.51 3.61
CA SER A 467 -28.55 -1.10 3.65
C SER A 467 -28.50 -0.44 2.28
N ILE A 468 -27.50 -0.76 1.47
CA ILE A 468 -27.40 -0.23 0.11
C ILE A 468 -28.55 -0.75 -0.75
N ALA A 469 -28.86 -2.05 -0.66
CA ALA A 469 -29.93 -2.66 -1.44
C ALA A 469 -31.32 -2.13 -1.04
N TYR A 470 -31.66 -2.14 0.25
CA TYR A 470 -33.01 -1.78 0.73
C TYR A 470 -33.22 -0.27 0.79
N GLN A 471 -32.34 0.45 1.48
CA GLN A 471 -32.50 1.89 1.65
C GLN A 471 -31.93 2.70 0.49
N GLY A 472 -30.91 2.21 -0.21
CA GLY A 472 -30.46 2.81 -1.47
C GLY A 472 -31.44 2.51 -2.61
N ALA A 473 -31.33 1.34 -3.24
CA ALA A 473 -32.11 1.01 -4.42
C ALA A 473 -33.62 0.82 -4.16
N GLY A 474 -33.98 0.13 -3.08
CA GLY A 474 -35.39 -0.12 -2.72
C GLY A 474 -36.16 1.20 -2.49
N ARG A 475 -35.64 2.05 -1.59
CA ARG A 475 -36.23 3.35 -1.22
C ARG A 475 -35.80 4.53 -2.12
N VAL A 476 -35.06 4.26 -3.19
CA VAL A 476 -34.60 5.26 -4.18
C VAL A 476 -33.80 6.41 -3.53
N LEU A 477 -32.98 6.08 -2.53
CA LEU A 477 -31.93 6.98 -2.05
C LEU A 477 -30.67 6.79 -2.90
N VAL A 478 -29.80 7.79 -2.89
CA VAL A 478 -28.49 7.68 -3.55
C VAL A 478 -27.68 6.60 -2.81
N SER A 479 -27.46 5.44 -3.44
CA SER A 479 -26.76 4.28 -2.87
C SER A 479 -25.41 4.66 -2.22
N GLY A 480 -24.65 5.57 -2.84
CA GLY A 480 -23.38 6.07 -2.30
C GLY A 480 -23.50 6.82 -0.97
N GLU A 481 -24.60 7.56 -0.75
CA GLU A 481 -24.85 8.25 0.53
C GLU A 481 -25.16 7.25 1.65
N VAL A 482 -26.00 6.26 1.36
CA VAL A 482 -26.35 5.19 2.32
C VAL A 482 -25.13 4.33 2.65
N ALA A 483 -24.32 4.01 1.63
CA ALA A 483 -23.03 3.34 1.80
C ALA A 483 -22.09 4.17 2.68
N ARG A 484 -22.03 5.50 2.51
CA ARG A 484 -21.18 6.39 3.32
C ARG A 484 -21.58 6.38 4.80
N ILE A 485 -22.87 6.49 5.09
CA ILE A 485 -23.40 6.43 6.47
C ILE A 485 -23.08 5.09 7.10
N SER A 486 -23.31 4.00 6.37
CA SER A 486 -23.07 2.64 6.87
C SER A 486 -21.57 2.36 7.08
N ARG A 487 -20.68 2.95 6.25
CA ARG A 487 -19.21 2.85 6.42
C ARG A 487 -18.73 3.61 7.66
N TRP A 488 -19.26 4.81 7.87
CA TRP A 488 -18.96 5.59 9.06
C TRP A 488 -19.42 4.86 10.34
N ALA A 489 -20.65 4.34 10.34
CA ALA A 489 -21.23 3.60 11.46
C ALA A 489 -20.41 2.37 11.88
N THR A 490 -19.75 1.71 10.93
CA THR A 490 -19.00 0.47 11.15
C THR A 490 -17.50 0.67 11.31
N GLU A 491 -17.03 1.93 11.26
CA GLU A 491 -15.59 2.26 11.13
C GLU A 491 -14.92 1.47 10.00
N SER A 492 -15.62 1.35 8.86
CA SER A 492 -15.14 0.63 7.68
C SER A 492 -14.86 -0.86 7.91
N LEU A 493 -15.56 -1.50 8.84
CA LEU A 493 -15.48 -2.95 9.02
C LEU A 493 -16.25 -3.65 7.88
N PHE A 494 -15.54 -4.46 7.08
CA PHE A 494 -16.14 -5.23 5.99
C PHE A 494 -16.06 -6.74 6.26
N PRO A 495 -17.05 -7.52 5.78
CA PRO A 495 -16.95 -8.98 5.78
C PRO A 495 -15.74 -9.46 4.96
N THR A 496 -15.04 -10.47 5.48
CA THR A 496 -14.06 -11.27 4.74
C THR A 496 -14.71 -12.00 3.57
N LEU A 497 -15.97 -12.41 3.72
CA LEU A 497 -16.77 -13.03 2.68
C LEU A 497 -18.25 -12.62 2.86
N THR A 498 -18.89 -12.18 1.78
CA THR A 498 -20.35 -12.02 1.72
C THR A 498 -20.93 -13.16 0.88
N ILE A 499 -21.85 -13.93 1.44
CA ILE A 499 -22.59 -14.98 0.74
C ILE A 499 -23.93 -14.38 0.32
N LEU A 500 -24.09 -14.13 -0.98
CA LEU A 500 -25.34 -13.70 -1.58
C LEU A 500 -26.14 -14.92 -2.04
N ILE A 501 -27.31 -15.15 -1.45
CA ILE A 501 -28.25 -16.17 -1.95
C ILE A 501 -29.23 -15.49 -2.89
N ASP A 502 -28.99 -15.61 -4.19
CA ASP A 502 -29.80 -14.99 -5.25
C ASP A 502 -31.01 -15.85 -5.59
N GLN A 503 -32.19 -15.23 -5.69
CA GLN A 503 -33.38 -15.84 -6.26
C GLN A 503 -34.34 -14.73 -6.70
N PRO A 504 -35.23 -15.01 -7.69
CA PRO A 504 -36.35 -14.12 -8.01
C PRO A 504 -37.18 -13.76 -6.78
N ALA A 505 -37.57 -12.49 -6.66
CA ALA A 505 -38.28 -11.98 -5.49
C ALA A 505 -39.64 -12.67 -5.30
N GLU A 506 -40.32 -12.99 -6.40
CA GLU A 506 -41.62 -13.69 -6.38
C GLU A 506 -41.52 -15.05 -5.67
N ILE A 507 -40.48 -15.83 -5.99
CA ILE A 507 -40.23 -17.14 -5.36
C ILE A 507 -39.96 -16.96 -3.85
N GLY A 508 -39.17 -15.95 -3.50
CA GLY A 508 -38.81 -15.67 -2.12
C GLY A 508 -39.98 -15.24 -1.24
N LEU A 509 -40.80 -14.31 -1.74
CA LEU A 509 -41.96 -13.79 -1.02
C LEU A 509 -43.02 -14.89 -0.80
N ASN A 510 -43.17 -15.83 -1.73
CA ASN A 510 -44.10 -16.96 -1.59
C ASN A 510 -43.68 -17.97 -0.51
N ARG A 511 -42.42 -17.93 -0.04
CA ARG A 511 -41.94 -18.77 1.08
C ARG A 511 -42.24 -18.18 2.46
N LEU A 512 -42.67 -16.92 2.54
CA LEU A 512 -42.95 -16.24 3.80
C LEU A 512 -44.34 -16.60 4.33
N LYS A 513 -44.42 -16.93 5.63
CA LYS A 513 -45.70 -17.23 6.30
C LYS A 513 -46.44 -15.98 6.80
N SER A 514 -45.68 -14.96 7.17
CA SER A 514 -46.15 -13.67 7.67
C SER A 514 -45.22 -12.60 7.13
N LYS A 515 -45.78 -11.46 6.72
CA LYS A 515 -45.02 -10.36 6.14
C LYS A 515 -44.85 -9.22 7.14
N ASP A 516 -43.63 -8.77 7.36
CA ASP A 516 -43.33 -7.53 8.09
C ASP A 516 -43.51 -6.27 7.23
N ARG A 517 -43.26 -5.09 7.79
CA ARG A 517 -43.45 -3.80 7.11
C ARG A 517 -42.65 -3.66 5.80
N LEU A 518 -41.49 -4.31 5.67
CA LEU A 518 -40.69 -4.25 4.44
C LEU A 518 -41.12 -5.35 3.44
N GLU A 519 -41.61 -6.47 3.93
CA GLU A 519 -42.04 -7.62 3.12
C GLU A 519 -43.41 -7.41 2.43
N VAL A 520 -44.17 -6.38 2.84
CA VAL A 520 -45.44 -5.97 2.20
C VAL A 520 -45.26 -5.00 1.02
N GLU A 521 -44.03 -4.55 0.76
CA GLU A 521 -43.74 -3.67 -0.37
C GLU A 521 -44.03 -4.33 -1.74
N PRO A 522 -44.24 -3.54 -2.81
CA PRO A 522 -44.51 -4.07 -4.14
C PRO A 522 -43.38 -4.94 -4.69
N ILE A 523 -43.68 -5.86 -5.60
CA ILE A 523 -42.68 -6.76 -6.20
C ILE A 523 -41.49 -6.00 -6.81
N ASP A 524 -41.74 -4.86 -7.46
CA ASP A 524 -40.71 -4.01 -8.05
C ASP A 524 -39.69 -3.49 -7.03
N PHE A 525 -40.11 -3.26 -5.78
CA PHE A 525 -39.21 -2.88 -4.69
C PHE A 525 -38.21 -4.00 -4.41
N HIS A 526 -38.69 -5.25 -4.33
CA HIS A 526 -37.86 -6.41 -4.07
C HIS A 526 -36.97 -6.80 -5.25
N GLU A 527 -37.43 -6.61 -6.49
CA GLU A 527 -36.58 -6.81 -7.66
C GLU A 527 -35.48 -5.74 -7.78
N ARG A 528 -35.76 -4.46 -7.44
CA ARG A 528 -34.69 -3.44 -7.34
C ARG A 528 -33.62 -3.83 -6.33
N ILE A 529 -34.03 -4.32 -5.16
CA ILE A 529 -33.11 -4.83 -4.12
C ILE A 529 -32.24 -5.96 -4.67
N ARG A 530 -32.84 -6.94 -5.35
CA ARG A 530 -32.13 -8.06 -5.96
C ARG A 530 -31.10 -7.58 -6.99
N GLN A 531 -31.50 -6.68 -7.88
CA GLN A 531 -30.60 -6.13 -8.89
C GLN A 531 -29.44 -5.36 -8.27
N GLU A 532 -29.68 -4.58 -7.22
CA GLU A 532 -28.60 -3.88 -6.51
C GLU A 532 -27.59 -4.85 -5.89
N TYR A 533 -28.05 -5.94 -5.26
CA TYR A 533 -27.14 -6.97 -4.76
C TYR A 533 -26.27 -7.57 -5.86
N LEU A 534 -26.87 -7.90 -7.02
CA LEU A 534 -26.11 -8.42 -8.16
C LEU A 534 -25.10 -7.39 -8.68
N GLN A 535 -25.46 -6.11 -8.76
CA GLN A 535 -24.52 -5.04 -9.13
C GLN A 535 -23.36 -4.89 -8.13
N LEU A 536 -23.63 -4.98 -6.82
CA LEU A 536 -22.58 -4.95 -5.80
C LEU A 536 -21.59 -6.11 -5.97
N THR A 537 -22.05 -7.28 -6.43
CA THR A 537 -21.16 -8.42 -6.69
C THR A 537 -20.21 -8.18 -7.86
N LEU A 538 -20.63 -7.41 -8.87
CA LEU A 538 -19.79 -7.06 -10.01
C LEU A 538 -18.68 -6.06 -9.64
N LEU A 539 -18.90 -5.25 -8.61
CA LEU A 539 -17.94 -4.25 -8.13
C LEU A 539 -16.82 -4.86 -7.26
N ASP A 540 -17.10 -5.99 -6.61
CA ASP A 540 -16.16 -6.65 -5.68
C ASP A 540 -16.27 -8.19 -5.73
N PRO A 541 -16.08 -8.83 -6.90
CA PRO A 541 -16.45 -10.24 -7.12
C PRO A 541 -15.68 -11.22 -6.21
N GLU A 542 -14.50 -10.86 -5.73
CA GLU A 542 -13.67 -11.71 -4.89
C GLU A 542 -14.13 -11.71 -3.41
N ARG A 543 -14.93 -10.72 -2.97
CA ARG A 543 -15.60 -10.66 -1.65
C ARG A 543 -16.91 -11.44 -1.62
N TYR A 544 -17.52 -11.72 -2.78
CA TYR A 544 -18.81 -12.40 -2.85
C TYR A 544 -18.68 -13.90 -3.18
N LEU A 545 -19.61 -14.67 -2.62
CA LEU A 545 -20.05 -15.95 -3.17
C LEU A 545 -21.52 -15.79 -3.54
N VAL A 546 -21.86 -15.91 -4.82
CA VAL A 546 -23.25 -15.87 -5.29
C VAL A 546 -23.74 -17.30 -5.45
N VAL A 547 -24.77 -17.67 -4.69
CA VAL A 547 -25.36 -19.01 -4.71
C VAL A 547 -26.80 -18.93 -5.21
N ASP A 548 -27.21 -19.90 -6.03
CA ASP A 548 -28.59 -19.99 -6.53
C ASP A 548 -29.55 -20.50 -5.45
N GLY A 549 -30.40 -19.61 -4.94
CA GLY A 549 -31.40 -19.88 -3.90
C GLY A 549 -32.57 -20.80 -4.33
N ARG A 550 -32.60 -21.24 -5.59
CA ARG A 550 -33.56 -22.22 -6.11
C ARG A 550 -33.12 -23.67 -5.86
N GLN A 551 -31.84 -23.89 -5.57
CA GLN A 551 -31.28 -25.21 -5.27
C GLN A 551 -31.78 -25.76 -3.92
N SER A 552 -31.50 -27.03 -3.65
CA SER A 552 -31.78 -27.63 -2.35
C SER A 552 -30.93 -27.00 -1.24
N ILE A 553 -31.41 -27.08 0.01
CA ILE A 553 -30.68 -26.55 1.18
C ILE A 553 -29.29 -27.21 1.27
N GLU A 554 -29.21 -28.49 0.96
CA GLU A 554 -27.98 -29.28 1.00
C GLU A 554 -26.97 -28.85 -0.07
N GLU A 555 -27.41 -28.62 -1.30
CA GLU A 555 -26.54 -28.16 -2.41
C GLU A 555 -25.96 -26.78 -2.12
N ILE A 556 -26.82 -25.82 -1.73
CA ILE A 556 -26.41 -24.47 -1.34
C ILE A 556 -25.39 -24.55 -0.19
N HIS A 557 -25.66 -25.41 0.80
CA HIS A 557 -24.75 -25.56 1.93
C HIS A 557 -23.38 -26.14 1.52
N GLN A 558 -23.35 -27.13 0.60
CA GLN A 558 -22.11 -27.71 0.10
C GLN A 558 -21.26 -26.67 -0.64
N GLU A 559 -21.88 -25.82 -1.45
CA GLU A 559 -21.18 -24.73 -2.16
C GLU A 559 -20.58 -23.72 -1.17
N ILE A 560 -21.36 -23.34 -0.15
CA ILE A 560 -20.90 -22.43 0.91
C ILE A 560 -19.70 -23.00 1.66
N ILE A 561 -19.75 -24.25 2.15
CA ILE A 561 -18.65 -24.81 2.93
C ILE A 561 -17.40 -25.06 2.07
N ALA A 562 -17.56 -25.33 0.77
CA ALA A 562 -16.45 -25.45 -0.16
C ALA A 562 -15.68 -24.12 -0.22
N ARG A 563 -16.38 -23.01 -0.45
CA ARG A 563 -15.79 -21.68 -0.55
C ARG A 563 -15.26 -21.14 0.77
N VAL A 564 -15.99 -21.32 1.88
CA VAL A 564 -15.55 -20.90 3.22
C VAL A 564 -14.32 -21.70 3.63
N GLY A 565 -14.29 -22.99 3.29
CA GLY A 565 -13.17 -23.88 3.61
C GLY A 565 -11.82 -23.50 3.00
N GLU A 566 -11.79 -22.62 2.02
CA GLU A 566 -10.57 -22.10 1.38
C GLU A 566 -9.97 -20.89 2.12
N ILE A 567 -10.69 -20.30 3.08
CA ILE A 567 -10.25 -19.09 3.79
C ILE A 567 -8.98 -19.41 4.62
N PRO A 568 -7.83 -18.74 4.37
CA PRO A 568 -6.55 -19.07 5.01
C PRO A 568 -6.54 -18.93 6.54
N GLY A 569 -7.39 -18.06 7.10
CA GLY A 569 -7.43 -17.76 8.53
C GLY A 569 -8.11 -18.82 9.40
N LEU A 570 -8.79 -19.81 8.80
CA LEU A 570 -9.43 -20.90 9.55
C LEU A 570 -8.36 -21.79 10.18
N ARG A 571 -8.55 -22.21 11.43
CA ARG A 571 -7.69 -23.13 12.20
C ARG A 571 -7.28 -24.36 11.40
N ARG A 572 -8.20 -24.94 10.61
CA ARG A 572 -7.92 -26.08 9.71
C ARG A 572 -6.90 -25.81 8.60
N ASN A 573 -6.70 -24.54 8.24
CA ASN A 573 -5.83 -24.09 7.16
C ASN A 573 -4.51 -23.51 7.68
N ILE A 574 -4.39 -23.25 9.00
CA ILE A 574 -3.15 -22.77 9.61
C ILE A 574 -2.08 -23.85 9.50
N ARG A 575 -0.90 -23.45 9.00
CA ARG A 575 0.27 -24.32 8.82
C ARG A 575 1.36 -23.97 9.82
N ASP A 576 2.12 -24.97 10.25
CA ASP A 576 3.32 -24.78 11.06
C ASP A 576 4.49 -24.21 10.24
N ALA A 577 5.60 -23.89 10.92
CA ALA A 577 6.81 -23.36 10.29
C ALA A 577 7.47 -24.31 9.26
N GLN A 578 7.05 -25.57 9.22
CA GLN A 578 7.53 -26.62 8.32
C GLN A 578 6.55 -26.86 7.15
N GLY A 579 5.43 -26.14 7.10
CA GLY A 579 4.45 -26.20 6.02
C GLY A 579 3.35 -27.26 6.20
N ASN A 580 3.31 -27.97 7.33
CA ASN A 580 2.27 -28.95 7.64
C ASN A 580 1.04 -28.26 8.25
N ARG A 581 -0.17 -28.73 7.93
CA ARG A 581 -1.39 -28.24 8.59
C ARG A 581 -1.37 -28.63 10.07
N LEU A 582 -1.57 -27.65 10.96
CA LEU A 582 -1.60 -27.86 12.42
C LEU A 582 -2.74 -28.80 12.84
N MET A 583 -3.86 -28.77 12.11
CA MET A 583 -4.94 -29.74 12.24
C MET A 583 -5.16 -30.51 10.94
N LYS A 584 -5.17 -31.84 11.02
CA LYS A 584 -5.63 -32.70 9.91
C LYS A 584 -7.17 -32.65 9.90
N PRO A 585 -7.82 -32.47 8.74
CA PRO A 585 -9.28 -32.49 8.68
C PRO A 585 -9.79 -33.80 9.28
N ILE A 586 -10.85 -33.71 10.09
CA ILE A 586 -11.54 -34.86 10.71
C ILE A 586 -12.33 -35.60 9.60
N ARG A 587 -11.62 -36.14 8.60
CA ARG A 587 -12.17 -36.98 7.53
C ARG A 587 -11.71 -38.43 7.64
N ARG A 588 -11.42 -38.90 8.86
CA ARG A 588 -11.05 -40.31 9.14
C ARG A 588 -12.03 -41.10 10.01
N ALA A 589 -12.97 -40.47 10.73
CA ALA A 589 -13.95 -41.20 11.52
C ALA A 589 -15.17 -41.66 10.69
N ALA A 590 -15.71 -40.79 9.83
CA ALA A 590 -16.91 -41.10 9.03
C ALA A 590 -16.65 -42.15 7.93
N THR A 591 -15.49 -42.11 7.26
CA THR A 591 -15.13 -43.04 6.18
C THR A 591 -14.85 -44.45 6.71
N THR A 592 -14.28 -44.54 7.92
CA THR A 592 -14.03 -45.83 8.59
C THR A 592 -15.36 -46.44 9.02
N ALA A 593 -16.25 -45.69 9.67
CA ALA A 593 -17.59 -46.18 10.05
C ALA A 593 -18.44 -46.61 8.84
N ARG A 594 -18.40 -45.88 7.72
CA ARG A 594 -19.10 -46.24 6.47
C ARG A 594 -18.54 -47.51 5.82
N ASN A 595 -17.21 -47.71 5.88
CA ASN A 595 -16.57 -48.91 5.34
C ASN A 595 -16.72 -50.13 6.25
N THR A 596 -16.79 -49.95 7.57
CA THR A 596 -17.07 -51.05 8.51
C THR A 596 -18.53 -51.49 8.37
N ALA A 597 -19.49 -50.57 8.26
CA ALA A 597 -20.90 -50.88 8.03
C ALA A 597 -21.17 -51.58 6.68
N ARG A 598 -20.45 -51.19 5.60
CA ARG A 598 -20.53 -51.89 4.30
C ARG A 598 -19.93 -53.30 4.33
N LYS A 599 -18.96 -53.58 5.21
CA LYS A 599 -18.38 -54.92 5.38
C LYS A 599 -19.25 -55.85 6.22
N THR A 600 -20.01 -55.33 7.20
CA THR A 600 -20.94 -56.15 8.00
C THR A 600 -22.20 -56.56 7.24
N VAL A 601 -22.68 -55.75 6.28
CA VAL A 601 -23.86 -56.08 5.46
C VAL A 601 -23.53 -57.08 4.33
N LYS A 602 -22.26 -57.25 3.94
CA LYS A 602 -21.82 -58.27 2.97
C LYS A 602 -21.47 -59.64 3.60
N LYS A 603 -21.62 -59.80 4.92
CA LYS A 603 -21.31 -61.04 5.66
C LYS A 603 -22.47 -61.57 6.50
N LYS A 604 -23.71 -61.16 6.20
CA LYS A 604 -24.93 -61.77 6.73
C LYS A 604 -25.86 -62.14 5.59
#